data_AF-A0A4V2YPC8-F1
#
_entry.id   AF-A0A4V2YPC8-F1
#
_cell.length_a   1.000
_cell.length_b   1.000
_cell.length_c   1.000
_cell.angle_alpha   90.00
_cell.angle_beta   90.00
_cell.angle_gamma   90.00
#
_symmetry.space_group_name_H-M   'P 1'
#
loop_
_entity.id
_entity.type
_entity.pdbx_description
1 polymer ?
#
loop_
_entity_poly.entity_id
_entity_poly.type
_entity_poly.pdbx_seq_one_letter_code
_entity_poly.pdbx_strand_id
1 'polypeptide(L)'
;LEATRRAIRVRIGGGERWAAIEDAGRLRDALGAPLPVGVPEAFLEPVDDPLGDLVSRYARTHGPFRPDEVAARFGLGTAVVVETLRRLAAAGRVVEGEFLPVEAVSGPLTSEWCDTGVLRTLRRRSLARLRAEVEPSPPESLGRFLPAWHGIVGGSRLRGIDALVQAIEQLQGAAVPASALETLVLPSRVPGYTPALLDELTSAGEVVWAGQG
;
A
#
# COMPACT_ATOMS: atom_id res chain seq x y z
N LEU A 1 -5.44 31.38 15.11
CA LEU A 1 -5.20 30.41 16.21
C LEU A 1 -4.49 31.05 17.39
N GLU A 2 -3.36 31.74 17.20
CA GLU A 2 -2.72 32.54 18.26
C GLU A 2 -3.59 33.73 18.70
N ALA A 3 -4.16 34.48 17.75
CA ALA A 3 -5.11 35.58 18.04
C ALA A 3 -6.38 35.13 18.78
N THR A 4 -6.71 33.84 18.74
CA THR A 4 -7.83 33.22 19.45
C THR A 4 -7.38 32.47 20.72
N ARG A 5 -6.11 32.61 21.15
CA ARG A 5 -5.49 31.94 22.31
C ARG A 5 -5.61 30.42 22.34
N ARG A 6 -5.62 29.78 21.17
CA ARG A 6 -5.71 28.29 21.03
C ARG A 6 -4.36 27.63 20.74
N ALA A 7 -3.33 28.42 20.49
CA ALA A 7 -1.97 27.95 20.25
C ALA A 7 -0.97 28.85 20.98
N ILE A 8 0.13 28.27 21.43
CA ILE A 8 1.22 28.93 22.15
C ILE A 8 2.55 28.74 21.42
N ARG A 9 3.43 29.74 21.47
CA ARG A 9 4.84 29.62 21.06
C ARG A 9 5.63 29.07 22.23
N VAL A 10 6.35 27.99 21.99
CA VAL A 10 7.20 27.33 22.97
C VAL A 10 8.54 26.98 22.35
N ARG A 11 9.60 26.99 23.15
CA ARG A 11 10.93 26.55 22.72
C ARG A 11 11.10 25.08 23.09
N ILE A 12 11.27 24.22 22.07
CA ILE A 12 11.41 22.77 22.23
C ILE A 12 12.64 22.33 21.43
N GLY A 13 13.59 21.65 22.08
CA GLY A 13 14.81 21.16 21.43
C GLY A 13 15.62 22.25 20.74
N GLY A 14 15.71 23.43 21.36
CA GLY A 14 16.46 24.59 20.82
C GLY A 14 15.74 25.41 19.75
N GLY A 15 14.62 24.94 19.20
CA GLY A 15 13.82 25.66 18.19
C GLY A 15 12.51 26.23 18.74
N GLU A 16 12.06 27.37 18.20
CA GLU A 16 10.69 27.85 18.45
C GLU A 16 9.66 27.03 17.66
N ARG A 17 8.59 26.64 18.33
CA ARG A 17 7.52 25.81 17.76
C ARG A 17 6.15 26.25 18.26
N TRP A 18 5.13 25.98 17.46
CA TRP A 18 3.75 26.12 17.87
C TRP A 18 3.24 24.84 18.52
N ALA A 19 2.53 25.00 19.63
CA ALA A 19 1.82 23.92 20.30
C ALA A 19 0.39 24.33 20.63
N ALA A 20 -0.48 23.34 20.76
CA ALA A 20 -1.82 23.55 21.29
C ALA A 20 -1.73 24.01 22.76
N ILE A 21 -2.59 24.96 23.17
CA ILE A 21 -2.53 25.49 24.54
C ILE A 21 -2.85 24.41 25.59
N GLU A 22 -3.64 23.41 25.21
CA GLU A 22 -4.02 22.25 26.00
C GLU A 22 -2.84 21.32 26.34
N ASP A 23 -1.71 21.47 25.64
CA ASP A 23 -0.48 20.73 25.88
C ASP A 23 0.51 21.49 26.77
N ALA A 24 0.17 22.69 27.26
CA ALA A 24 1.07 23.53 28.05
C ALA A 24 1.64 22.80 29.27
N GLY A 25 0.79 22.23 30.13
CA GLY A 25 1.22 21.45 31.30
C GLY A 25 2.12 20.27 30.91
N ARG A 26 1.73 19.51 29.88
CA ARG A 26 2.53 18.38 29.36
C ARG A 26 3.91 18.81 28.88
N LEU A 27 4.00 19.90 28.14
CA LEU A 27 5.27 20.43 27.61
C LEU A 27 6.17 20.96 28.73
N ARG A 28 5.59 21.63 29.73
CA ARG A 28 6.33 22.05 30.92
C ARG A 28 6.85 20.84 31.69
N ASP A 29 5.99 19.86 31.97
CA ASP A 29 6.30 18.78 32.91
C ASP A 29 7.18 17.69 32.28
N ALA A 30 7.02 17.40 30.99
CA ALA A 30 7.87 16.41 30.30
C ALA A 30 9.15 16.99 29.70
N LEU A 31 9.14 18.26 29.25
CA LEU A 31 10.28 18.83 28.51
C LEU A 31 10.96 20.00 29.23
N GLY A 32 10.43 20.47 30.36
CA GLY A 32 10.90 21.69 31.02
C GLY A 32 10.70 22.94 30.16
N ALA A 33 9.78 22.91 29.19
CA ALA A 33 9.63 23.99 28.24
C ALA A 33 9.08 25.26 28.93
N PRO A 34 9.71 26.44 28.73
CA PRO A 34 9.19 27.69 29.27
C PRO A 34 7.88 28.04 28.57
N LEU A 35 6.83 28.27 29.36
CA LEU A 35 5.52 28.64 28.87
C LEU A 35 5.37 30.17 28.76
N PRO A 36 4.67 30.68 27.74
CA PRO A 36 4.37 32.10 27.65
C PRO A 36 3.41 32.54 28.76
N VAL A 37 3.40 33.84 29.06
CA VAL A 37 2.47 34.43 30.02
C VAL A 37 1.02 34.33 29.52
N GLY A 38 0.08 34.12 30.44
CA GLY A 38 -1.36 34.10 30.12
C GLY A 38 -1.93 32.73 29.73
N VAL A 39 -1.22 31.62 30.00
CA VAL A 39 -1.81 30.26 29.92
C VAL A 39 -2.78 30.05 31.09
N PRO A 40 -4.06 29.69 30.84
CA PRO A 40 -5.03 29.37 31.88
C PRO A 40 -4.58 28.21 32.79
N GLU A 41 -4.90 28.31 34.09
CA GLU A 41 -4.53 27.31 35.10
C GLU A 41 -5.06 25.90 34.79
N ALA A 42 -6.26 25.81 34.20
CA ALA A 42 -6.84 24.53 33.76
C ALA A 42 -5.97 23.74 32.78
N PHE A 43 -5.06 24.39 32.04
CA PHE A 43 -4.12 23.72 31.13
C PHE A 43 -2.74 23.44 31.77
N LEU A 44 -2.56 23.80 33.04
CA LEU A 44 -1.35 23.59 33.82
C LEU A 44 -1.49 22.49 34.88
N GLU A 45 -2.69 21.90 35.00
CA GLU A 45 -2.96 20.77 35.88
C GLU A 45 -2.03 19.59 35.56
N PRO A 46 -1.36 19.00 36.56
CA PRO A 46 -0.47 17.87 36.36
C PRO A 46 -1.21 16.67 35.75
N VAL A 47 -0.50 15.91 34.91
CA VAL A 47 -0.98 14.64 34.36
C VAL A 47 -0.04 13.51 34.79
N ASP A 48 -0.55 12.28 34.82
CA ASP A 48 0.19 11.13 35.35
C ASP A 48 1.47 10.78 34.54
N ASP A 49 1.39 10.82 33.21
CA ASP A 49 2.52 10.52 32.30
C ASP A 49 2.61 11.57 31.19
N PRO A 50 3.15 12.77 31.47
CA PRO A 50 3.20 13.86 30.48
C PRO A 50 4.04 13.48 29.26
N LEU A 51 5.10 12.70 29.45
CA LEU A 51 5.98 12.27 28.36
C LEU A 51 5.30 11.20 27.50
N GLY A 52 4.70 10.18 28.12
CA GLY A 52 3.93 9.16 27.43
C GLY A 52 2.74 9.73 26.67
N ASP A 53 2.10 10.77 27.19
CA ASP A 53 1.04 11.51 26.51
C ASP A 53 1.54 12.25 25.26
N LEU A 54 2.67 12.97 25.34
CA LEU A 54 3.26 13.67 24.20
C LEU A 54 3.68 12.69 23.10
N VAL A 55 4.37 11.60 23.46
CA VAL A 55 4.81 10.57 22.51
C VAL A 55 3.60 9.85 21.90
N SER A 56 2.57 9.55 22.70
CA SER A 56 1.34 8.93 22.19
C SER A 56 0.56 9.86 21.25
N ARG A 57 0.54 11.18 21.51
CA ARG A 57 -0.04 12.18 20.60
C ARG A 57 0.75 12.26 19.28
N TYR A 58 2.07 12.24 19.35
CA TYR A 58 2.92 12.20 18.17
C TYR A 58 2.59 10.97 17.31
N ALA A 59 2.53 9.78 17.92
CA ALA A 59 2.24 8.53 17.23
C ALA A 59 0.87 8.48 16.54
N ARG A 60 -0.15 9.19 17.07
CA ARG A 60 -1.48 9.28 16.45
C ARG A 60 -1.54 10.11 15.18
N THR A 61 -0.52 10.93 14.93
CA THR A 61 -0.47 11.86 13.79
C THR A 61 0.70 11.60 12.85
N HIS A 62 1.69 10.85 13.30
CA HIS A 62 2.89 10.48 12.56
C HIS A 62 3.06 8.97 12.70
N GLY A 63 3.03 8.24 11.59
CA GLY A 63 3.20 6.79 11.61
C GLY A 63 3.31 6.20 10.21
N PRO A 64 4.17 5.18 10.00
CA PRO A 64 5.22 4.68 10.91
C PRO A 64 6.36 5.69 11.11
N PHE A 65 7.07 5.62 12.25
CA PHE A 65 8.17 6.53 12.57
C PHE A 65 9.28 5.83 13.37
N ARG A 66 10.46 6.45 13.41
CA ARG A 66 11.62 5.98 14.17
C ARG A 66 11.80 6.75 15.48
N PRO A 67 12.43 6.16 16.53
CA PRO A 67 12.64 6.83 17.81
C PRO A 67 13.45 8.13 17.71
N ASP A 68 14.39 8.21 16.76
CA ASP A 68 15.22 9.39 16.54
C ASP A 68 14.41 10.60 16.02
N GLU A 69 13.33 10.37 15.27
CA GLU A 69 12.44 11.44 14.80
C GLU A 69 11.70 12.10 15.96
N VAL A 70 11.22 11.30 16.92
CA VAL A 70 10.57 11.79 18.14
C VAL A 70 11.59 12.50 19.04
N ALA A 71 12.79 11.93 19.18
CA ALA A 71 13.88 12.50 19.95
C ALA A 71 14.26 13.89 19.42
N ALA A 72 14.46 14.03 18.11
CA ALA A 72 14.72 15.30 17.45
C ALA A 72 13.54 16.28 17.55
N ARG A 73 12.29 15.78 17.46
CA ARG A 73 11.08 16.61 17.55
C ARG A 73 10.92 17.27 18.91
N PHE A 74 11.26 16.57 19.98
CA PHE A 74 11.06 17.02 21.36
C PHE A 74 12.34 17.43 22.10
N GLY A 75 13.51 17.26 21.48
CA GLY A 75 14.81 17.55 22.13
C GLY A 75 15.15 16.56 23.24
N LEU A 76 14.72 15.31 23.09
CA LEU A 76 14.92 14.24 24.07
C LEU A 76 16.08 13.34 23.65
N GLY A 77 16.64 12.59 24.61
CA GLY A 77 17.56 11.49 24.28
C GLY A 77 16.78 10.31 23.69
N THR A 78 17.31 9.70 22.63
CA THR A 78 16.66 8.55 21.94
C THR A 78 16.35 7.39 22.89
N ALA A 79 17.23 7.12 23.87
CA ALA A 79 16.99 6.07 24.88
C ALA A 79 15.72 6.32 25.72
N VAL A 80 15.45 7.58 26.09
CA VAL A 80 14.26 7.98 26.86
C VAL A 80 12.99 7.77 26.04
N VAL A 81 13.06 8.08 24.74
CA VAL A 81 11.97 7.85 23.80
C VAL A 81 11.70 6.36 23.65
N VAL A 82 12.73 5.54 23.44
CA VAL A 82 12.59 4.08 23.30
C VAL A 82 11.95 3.48 24.55
N GLU A 83 12.36 3.88 25.74
CA GLU A 83 11.76 3.38 26.99
C GLU A 83 10.29 3.79 27.13
N THR A 84 9.95 5.03 26.75
CA THR A 84 8.56 5.50 26.72
C THR A 84 7.73 4.69 25.72
N LEU A 85 8.27 4.42 24.53
CA LEU A 85 7.60 3.63 23.49
C LEU A 85 7.38 2.18 23.93
N ARG A 86 8.34 1.56 24.62
CA ARG A 86 8.18 0.23 25.23
C ARG A 86 7.04 0.19 26.24
N ARG A 87 6.95 1.18 27.14
CA ARG A 87 5.82 1.30 28.08
C ARG A 87 4.49 1.47 27.35
N LEU A 88 4.45 2.30 26.31
CA LEU A 88 3.25 2.50 25.50
C LEU A 88 2.85 1.24 24.71
N ALA A 89 3.82 0.44 24.25
CA ALA A 89 3.57 -0.83 23.60
C ALA A 89 3.04 -1.89 24.58
N ALA A 90 3.60 -1.96 25.79
CA ALA A 90 3.06 -2.79 26.86
C ALA A 90 1.60 -2.43 27.20
N ALA A 91 1.23 -1.15 27.08
CA ALA A 91 -0.14 -0.67 27.21
C ALA A 91 -1.00 -0.81 25.94
N GLY A 92 -0.49 -1.41 24.86
CA GLY A 92 -1.20 -1.63 23.59
C GLY A 92 -1.52 -0.35 22.80
N ARG A 93 -0.84 0.76 23.08
CA ARG A 93 -1.07 2.04 22.37
C ARG A 93 -0.25 2.15 21.09
N VAL A 94 0.95 1.58 21.07
CA VAL A 94 1.84 1.52 19.90
C VAL A 94 2.33 0.10 19.65
N VAL A 95 2.84 -0.17 18.46
CA VAL A 95 3.43 -1.45 18.07
C VAL A 95 4.81 -1.19 17.50
N GLU A 96 5.77 -2.03 17.87
CA GLU A 96 7.13 -2.09 17.30
C GLU A 96 7.15 -3.04 16.10
N GLY A 97 7.85 -2.68 15.02
CA GLY A 97 8.01 -3.55 13.86
C GLY A 97 8.80 -2.91 12.73
N GLU A 98 8.69 -3.50 11.54
CA GLU A 98 9.21 -3.00 10.27
C GLU A 98 7.99 -2.70 9.38
N PHE A 99 7.73 -1.42 9.13
CA PHE A 99 6.53 -0.93 8.46
C PHE A 99 6.83 -0.09 7.22
N LEU A 100 7.95 0.64 7.20
CA LEU A 100 8.38 1.42 6.05
C LEU A 100 9.09 0.53 5.02
N PRO A 101 8.94 0.79 3.71
CA PRO A 101 9.74 0.15 2.68
C PRO A 101 11.23 0.42 2.89
N VAL A 102 12.10 -0.55 2.60
CA VAL A 102 13.56 -0.45 2.80
C VAL A 102 14.13 0.78 2.08
N GLU A 103 13.55 1.14 0.94
CA GLU A 103 13.95 2.29 0.12
C GLU A 103 13.57 3.64 0.74
N ALA A 104 12.55 3.65 1.61
CA ALA A 104 12.11 4.85 2.33
C ALA A 104 12.94 5.09 3.60
N VAL A 105 13.70 4.09 4.06
CA VAL A 105 14.52 4.17 5.27
C VAL A 105 15.89 4.76 4.93
N SER A 106 16.13 6.01 5.31
CA SER A 106 17.47 6.61 5.29
C SER A 106 18.17 6.38 6.63
N GLY A 107 19.39 5.85 6.62
CA GLY A 107 20.20 5.62 7.82
C GLY A 107 20.16 4.18 8.36
N PRO A 108 20.68 3.92 9.58
CA PRO A 108 20.75 2.57 10.16
C PRO A 108 19.37 1.93 10.26
N LEU A 109 19.24 0.62 10.12
CA LEU A 109 17.96 -0.05 10.41
C LEU A 109 17.72 -0.05 11.92
N THR A 110 16.70 0.68 12.37
CA THR A 110 16.24 0.67 13.77
C THR A 110 14.76 0.33 13.79
N SER A 111 14.31 -0.31 14.86
CA SER A 111 12.89 -0.63 15.03
C SER A 111 11.99 0.59 14.83
N GLU A 112 10.90 0.39 14.09
CA GLU A 112 9.91 1.42 13.82
C GLU A 112 8.70 1.24 14.73
N TRP A 113 7.99 2.34 14.94
CA TRP A 113 6.86 2.40 15.85
C TRP A 113 5.66 3.01 15.16
N CYS A 114 4.48 2.52 15.49
CA CYS A 114 3.24 3.05 14.96
C CYS A 114 2.11 2.92 15.99
N ASP A 115 1.23 3.91 16.07
CA ASP A 115 0.01 3.83 16.87
C ASP A 115 -0.89 2.69 16.36
N THR A 116 -1.51 1.93 17.28
CA THR A 116 -2.33 0.76 16.91
C THR A 116 -3.56 1.13 16.07
N GLY A 117 -4.18 2.27 16.33
CA GLY A 117 -5.31 2.80 15.57
C GLY A 117 -4.92 3.31 14.19
N VAL A 118 -3.79 4.01 14.11
CA VAL A 118 -3.18 4.45 12.83
C VAL A 118 -2.83 3.24 11.97
N LEU A 119 -2.10 2.26 12.52
CA LEU A 119 -1.72 1.04 11.79
C LEU A 119 -2.94 0.27 11.28
N ARG A 120 -4.01 0.14 12.09
CA ARG A 120 -5.27 -0.48 11.68
C ARG A 120 -5.92 0.28 10.52
N THR A 121 -5.89 1.60 10.57
CA THR A 121 -6.44 2.47 9.50
C THR A 121 -5.64 2.33 8.21
N LEU A 122 -4.30 2.34 8.29
CA LEU A 122 -3.40 2.11 7.16
C LEU A 122 -3.67 0.76 6.52
N ARG A 123 -3.65 -0.33 7.29
CA ARG A 123 -3.93 -1.70 6.80
C ARG A 123 -5.29 -1.79 6.10
N ARG A 124 -6.35 -1.24 6.70
CA ARG A 124 -7.69 -1.25 6.10
C ARG A 124 -7.74 -0.49 4.77
N ARG A 125 -7.12 0.69 4.69
CA ARG A 125 -7.08 1.49 3.46
C ARG A 125 -6.25 0.83 2.36
N SER A 126 -5.09 0.28 2.70
CA SER A 126 -4.26 -0.46 1.75
C SER A 126 -5.00 -1.67 1.18
N LEU A 127 -5.69 -2.42 2.04
CA LEU A 127 -6.46 -3.58 1.63
C LEU A 127 -7.68 -3.21 0.78
N ALA A 128 -8.39 -2.12 1.13
CA ALA A 128 -9.48 -1.62 0.32
C ALA A 128 -9.02 -1.19 -1.08
N ARG A 129 -7.83 -0.56 -1.20
CA ARG A 129 -7.23 -0.22 -2.49
C ARG A 129 -6.93 -1.47 -3.32
N LEU A 130 -6.28 -2.47 -2.72
CA LEU A 130 -5.98 -3.74 -3.40
C LEU A 130 -7.24 -4.50 -3.82
N ARG A 131 -8.31 -4.45 -3.02
CA ARG A 131 -9.60 -5.04 -3.40
C ARG A 131 -10.24 -4.33 -4.59
N ALA A 132 -10.21 -3.00 -4.59
CA ALA A 132 -10.74 -2.22 -5.71
C ALA A 132 -9.98 -2.50 -7.03
N GLU A 133 -8.69 -2.84 -6.96
CA GLU A 133 -7.90 -3.25 -8.13
C GLU A 133 -8.30 -4.62 -8.70
N VAL A 134 -9.00 -5.47 -7.93
CA VAL A 134 -9.41 -6.84 -8.29
C VAL A 134 -10.94 -7.00 -8.22
N GLU A 135 -11.69 -5.90 -8.35
CA GLU A 135 -13.15 -5.94 -8.26
C GLU A 135 -13.75 -6.83 -9.38
N PRO A 136 -14.70 -7.73 -9.08
CA PRO A 136 -15.30 -8.60 -10.07
C PRO A 136 -15.91 -7.81 -11.23
N SER A 137 -15.51 -8.14 -12.45
CA SER A 137 -16.14 -7.57 -13.64
C SER A 137 -17.51 -8.20 -13.87
N PRO A 138 -18.52 -7.43 -14.33
CA PRO A 138 -19.81 -7.97 -14.70
C PRO A 138 -19.66 -9.06 -15.77
N PRO A 139 -20.50 -10.13 -15.76
CA PRO A 139 -20.44 -11.19 -16.77
C PRO A 139 -20.51 -10.68 -18.21
N GLU A 140 -21.21 -9.57 -18.45
CA GLU A 140 -21.33 -8.94 -19.76
C GLU A 140 -20.00 -8.35 -20.25
N SER A 141 -19.14 -7.91 -19.34
CA SER A 141 -17.79 -7.45 -19.68
C SER A 141 -16.91 -8.60 -20.16
N LEU A 142 -16.98 -9.76 -19.48
CA LEU A 142 -16.28 -10.97 -19.93
C LEU A 142 -16.83 -11.44 -21.30
N GLY A 143 -18.16 -11.41 -21.48
CA GLY A 143 -18.81 -11.78 -22.74
C GLY A 143 -18.39 -10.89 -23.92
N ARG A 144 -18.17 -9.58 -23.71
CA ARG A 144 -17.62 -8.68 -24.75
C ARG A 144 -16.12 -8.88 -24.98
N PHE A 145 -15.39 -9.17 -23.91
CA PHE A 145 -13.93 -9.29 -23.94
C PHE A 145 -13.45 -10.56 -24.64
N LEU A 146 -14.03 -11.72 -24.32
CA LEU A 146 -13.53 -13.02 -24.81
C LEU A 146 -13.49 -13.12 -26.34
N PRO A 147 -14.53 -12.74 -27.11
CA PRO A 147 -14.49 -12.81 -28.57
C PRO A 147 -13.44 -11.88 -29.18
N ALA A 148 -13.22 -10.71 -28.59
CA ALA A 148 -12.20 -9.77 -29.04
C ALA A 148 -10.78 -10.26 -28.71
N TRP A 149 -10.57 -10.79 -27.49
CA TRP A 149 -9.30 -11.37 -27.07
C TRP A 149 -8.92 -12.57 -27.94
N HIS A 150 -9.88 -13.42 -28.28
CA HIS A 150 -9.67 -14.55 -29.20
C HIS A 150 -9.54 -14.15 -30.67
N GLY A 151 -9.58 -12.86 -31.01
CA GLY A 151 -9.46 -12.40 -32.39
C GLY A 151 -10.66 -12.72 -33.29
N ILE A 152 -11.80 -13.16 -32.72
CA ILE A 152 -13.03 -13.48 -33.46
C ILE A 152 -13.72 -12.19 -33.92
N VAL A 153 -13.73 -11.18 -33.05
CA VAL A 153 -14.29 -9.86 -33.36
C VAL A 153 -13.15 -8.88 -33.58
N GLY A 154 -13.13 -8.25 -34.77
CA GLY A 154 -12.07 -7.31 -35.17
C GLY A 154 -10.84 -7.96 -35.82
N GLY A 155 -10.73 -9.29 -35.78
CA GLY A 155 -9.59 -10.05 -36.33
C GLY A 155 -8.32 -9.93 -35.46
N SER A 156 -7.41 -10.89 -35.57
CA SER A 156 -6.05 -10.69 -35.04
C SER A 156 -5.35 -9.54 -35.78
N ARG A 157 -4.53 -8.77 -35.06
CA ARG A 157 -3.61 -7.80 -35.68
C ARG A 157 -2.46 -8.49 -36.43
N LEU A 158 -2.17 -9.73 -36.05
CA LEU A 158 -1.20 -10.59 -36.70
C LEU A 158 -1.83 -11.25 -37.94
N ARG A 159 -1.00 -11.82 -38.82
CA ARG A 159 -1.45 -12.52 -40.03
C ARG A 159 -0.66 -13.81 -40.25
N GLY A 160 -1.21 -14.71 -41.06
CA GLY A 160 -0.54 -15.94 -41.46
C GLY A 160 -0.15 -16.79 -40.25
N ILE A 161 1.10 -17.28 -40.25
CA ILE A 161 1.64 -18.17 -39.21
C ILE A 161 1.62 -17.51 -37.82
N ASP A 162 1.99 -16.24 -37.71
CA ASP A 162 2.02 -15.54 -36.40
C ASP A 162 0.63 -15.47 -35.75
N ALA A 163 -0.40 -15.23 -36.56
CA ALA A 163 -1.79 -15.26 -36.07
C ALA A 163 -2.22 -16.67 -35.66
N LEU A 164 -1.74 -17.70 -36.37
CA LEU A 164 -2.02 -19.10 -36.05
C LEU A 164 -1.35 -19.51 -34.73
N VAL A 165 -0.07 -19.17 -34.53
CA VAL A 165 0.65 -19.44 -33.27
C VAL A 165 -0.09 -18.79 -32.10
N GLN A 166 -0.45 -17.51 -32.21
CA GLN A 166 -1.23 -16.82 -31.18
C GLN A 166 -2.58 -17.50 -30.89
N ALA A 167 -3.30 -17.93 -31.93
CA ALA A 167 -4.56 -18.63 -31.76
C ALA A 167 -4.38 -19.99 -31.06
N ILE A 168 -3.31 -20.72 -31.38
CA ILE A 168 -2.98 -22.00 -30.76
C ILE A 168 -2.59 -21.81 -29.29
N GLU A 169 -1.73 -20.83 -28.97
CA GLU A 169 -1.36 -20.51 -27.58
C GLU A 169 -2.58 -20.22 -26.70
N GLN A 170 -3.55 -19.47 -27.24
CA GLN A 170 -4.79 -19.16 -26.53
C GLN A 170 -5.72 -20.37 -26.37
N LEU A 171 -5.66 -21.35 -27.28
CA LEU A 171 -6.48 -22.57 -27.26
C LEU A 171 -5.77 -23.73 -26.55
N GLN A 172 -4.49 -23.59 -26.21
CA GLN A 172 -3.70 -24.64 -25.60
C GLN A 172 -4.37 -25.12 -24.30
N GLY A 173 -4.62 -26.43 -24.22
CA GLY A 173 -5.30 -27.06 -23.08
C GLY A 173 -6.84 -27.03 -23.15
N ALA A 174 -7.45 -26.37 -24.14
CA ALA A 174 -8.88 -26.46 -24.38
C ALA A 174 -9.22 -27.72 -25.19
N ALA A 175 -10.29 -28.43 -24.79
CA ALA A 175 -10.85 -29.51 -25.59
C ALA A 175 -11.62 -28.92 -26.78
N VAL A 176 -11.19 -29.27 -27.99
CA VAL A 176 -11.82 -28.81 -29.23
C VAL A 176 -12.22 -30.02 -30.08
N PRO A 177 -13.44 -30.06 -30.63
CA PRO A 177 -13.81 -31.12 -31.58
C PRO A 177 -12.90 -31.08 -32.80
N ALA A 178 -12.24 -32.20 -33.11
CA ALA A 178 -11.30 -32.29 -34.23
C ALA A 178 -11.95 -31.85 -35.56
N SER A 179 -13.21 -32.22 -35.78
CA SER A 179 -13.99 -31.84 -36.97
C SER A 179 -14.24 -30.33 -37.09
N ALA A 180 -14.23 -29.60 -35.98
CA ALA A 180 -14.47 -28.16 -35.92
C ALA A 180 -13.18 -27.32 -35.92
N LEU A 181 -12.03 -27.93 -35.64
CA LEU A 181 -10.77 -27.22 -35.41
C LEU A 181 -10.37 -26.38 -36.63
N GLU A 182 -10.16 -27.05 -37.77
CA GLU A 182 -9.73 -26.39 -39.02
C GLU A 182 -10.89 -25.82 -39.84
N THR A 183 -12.14 -26.16 -39.50
CA THR A 183 -13.33 -25.72 -40.24
C THR A 183 -14.00 -24.48 -39.63
N LEU A 184 -13.95 -24.32 -38.30
CA LEU A 184 -14.65 -23.26 -37.57
C LEU A 184 -13.72 -22.50 -36.61
N VAL A 185 -12.90 -23.22 -35.84
CA VAL A 185 -12.16 -22.63 -34.72
C VAL A 185 -10.96 -21.80 -35.18
N LEU A 186 -10.09 -22.35 -36.01
CA LEU A 186 -8.93 -21.62 -36.55
C LEU A 186 -9.33 -20.55 -37.59
N PRO A 187 -10.24 -20.84 -38.56
CA PRO A 187 -10.66 -19.82 -39.53
C PRO A 187 -11.34 -18.60 -38.91
N SER A 188 -12.04 -18.76 -37.78
CA SER A 188 -12.67 -17.63 -37.08
C SER A 188 -11.68 -16.72 -36.36
N ARG A 189 -10.44 -17.17 -36.11
CA ARG A 189 -9.41 -16.44 -35.36
C ARG A 189 -8.27 -15.93 -36.25
N VAL A 190 -8.02 -16.64 -37.35
CA VAL A 190 -6.90 -16.40 -38.26
C VAL A 190 -7.44 -15.96 -39.63
N PRO A 191 -7.43 -14.65 -39.94
CA PRO A 191 -7.87 -14.17 -41.25
C PRO A 191 -7.05 -14.79 -42.38
N GLY A 192 -7.73 -15.42 -43.35
CA GLY A 192 -7.08 -16.09 -44.46
C GLY A 192 -6.42 -17.42 -44.10
N TYR A 193 -6.88 -18.07 -43.03
CA TYR A 193 -6.41 -19.40 -42.64
C TYR A 193 -6.48 -20.40 -43.80
N THR A 194 -5.39 -21.17 -43.97
CA THR A 194 -5.32 -22.34 -44.85
C THR A 194 -4.67 -23.50 -44.08
N PRO A 195 -5.03 -24.76 -44.37
CA PRO A 195 -4.43 -25.93 -43.69
C PRO A 195 -2.90 -25.96 -43.78
N ALA A 196 -2.32 -25.44 -44.88
CA ALA A 196 -0.88 -25.37 -45.08
C ALA A 196 -0.14 -24.62 -43.96
N LEU A 197 -0.76 -23.63 -43.32
CA LEU A 197 -0.16 -22.91 -42.19
C LEU A 197 0.02 -23.82 -40.97
N LEU A 198 -0.95 -24.73 -40.74
CA LEU A 198 -0.89 -25.68 -39.63
C LEU A 198 0.05 -26.85 -39.95
N ASP A 199 0.06 -27.30 -41.22
CA ASP A 199 0.99 -28.31 -41.71
C ASP A 199 2.46 -27.86 -41.52
N GLU A 200 2.75 -26.58 -41.78
CA GLU A 200 4.08 -26.01 -41.56
C GLU A 200 4.51 -26.11 -40.09
N LEU A 201 3.68 -25.63 -39.15
CA LEU A 201 3.99 -25.67 -37.71
C LEU A 201 4.11 -27.10 -37.15
N THR A 202 3.28 -28.01 -37.63
CA THR A 202 3.30 -29.41 -37.18
C THR A 202 4.48 -30.18 -37.77
N SER A 203 4.84 -29.94 -39.03
CA SER A 203 6.00 -30.56 -39.67
C SER A 203 7.33 -30.06 -39.10
N ALA A 204 7.39 -28.78 -38.68
CA ALA A 204 8.51 -28.21 -37.94
C ALA A 204 8.61 -28.72 -36.50
N GLY A 205 7.58 -29.39 -35.99
CA GLY A 205 7.52 -29.87 -34.61
C GLY A 205 7.26 -28.78 -33.58
N GLU A 206 6.85 -27.58 -34.00
CA GLU A 206 6.51 -26.47 -33.12
C GLU A 206 5.14 -26.65 -32.45
N VAL A 207 4.23 -27.37 -33.12
CA VAL A 207 2.89 -27.68 -32.61
C VAL A 207 2.66 -29.19 -32.67
N VAL A 208 2.15 -29.75 -31.58
CA VAL A 208 1.71 -31.13 -31.50
C VAL A 208 0.28 -31.17 -30.98
N TRP A 209 -0.58 -31.93 -31.64
CA TRP A 209 -1.95 -32.18 -31.20
C TRP A 209 -2.03 -33.54 -30.50
N ALA A 210 -2.62 -33.56 -29.31
CA ALA A 210 -2.97 -34.78 -28.61
C ALA A 210 -4.49 -34.94 -28.63
N GLY A 211 -4.97 -35.99 -29.29
CA GLY A 211 -6.37 -36.38 -29.19
C GLY A 211 -6.68 -36.99 -27.82
N GLN A 212 -7.85 -36.68 -27.27
CA GLN A 212 -8.46 -37.48 -26.21
C GLN A 212 -9.52 -38.37 -26.84
N GLY A 213 -9.36 -39.68 -26.70
CA GLY A 213 -10.26 -40.72 -27.18
C GLY A 213 -10.65 -41.66 -26.05
#